data_AF-A0A1X4HTD9-F1
#
_entry.id   AF-A0A1X4HTD9-F1
#
_cell.length_a   1.000
_cell.length_b   1.000
_cell.length_c   1.000
_cell.angle_alpha   90.00
_cell.angle_beta   90.00
_cell.angle_gamma   90.00
#
_symmetry.space_group_name_H-M   'P 1'
#
loop_
_entity.id
_entity.type
_entity.pdbx_description
1 polymer ?
#
loop_
_entity_poly.entity_id
_entity_poly.type
_entity_poly.pdbx_seq_one_letter_code
_entity_poly.pdbx_strand_id
1 'polypeptide(L)'
;MLAAESVLLRRIQTVYVDGALAPGGGTGPALRRLEAELLGRGHVLSSRLHAALDSLTSEELAVAHTRLVGLTDDLLGSDRTHVPLFRRFPHTVPRNTEALYVDRVFAYLLQQPEQP
;
A
#
# COMPACT_ATOMS: atom_id res chain seq x y z
N MET A 1 22.79 -17.72 4.69
CA MET A 1 21.59 -17.10 4.12
C MET A 1 21.19 -17.91 2.91
N LEU A 2 20.17 -18.76 3.04
CA LEU A 2 19.79 -19.70 1.98
C LEU A 2 19.10 -18.90 0.85
N ALA A 3 19.43 -19.18 -0.41
CA ALA A 3 18.98 -18.38 -1.57
C ALA A 3 17.44 -18.17 -1.61
N ALA A 4 16.67 -19.12 -1.09
CA ALA A 4 15.22 -19.02 -0.99
C ALA A 4 14.75 -17.87 -0.07
N GLU A 5 15.42 -17.64 1.06
CA GLU A 5 15.09 -16.56 2.01
C GLU A 5 15.27 -15.19 1.35
N SER A 6 16.35 -15.01 0.58
CA SER A 6 16.63 -13.76 -0.14
C SER A 6 15.62 -13.45 -1.25
N VAL A 7 15.10 -14.49 -1.91
CA VAL A 7 14.09 -14.35 -2.96
C VAL A 7 12.71 -14.02 -2.36
N LEU A 8 12.35 -14.65 -1.24
CA LEU A 8 11.11 -14.35 -0.52
C LEU A 8 11.13 -12.94 0.09
N LEU A 9 12.28 -12.51 0.63
CA LEU A 9 12.51 -11.13 1.09
C LEU A 9 12.30 -10.10 -0.02
N ARG A 10 12.84 -10.35 -1.22
CA ARG A 10 12.72 -9.40 -2.34
C ARG A 10 11.31 -9.34 -2.93
N ARG A 11 10.56 -10.45 -2.87
CA ARG A 11 9.23 -10.58 -3.52
C ARG A 11 8.07 -10.25 -2.59
N ILE A 12 8.19 -10.56 -1.30
CA ILE A 12 7.12 -10.49 -0.30
C ILE A 12 7.47 -9.46 0.80
N GLN A 13 8.70 -8.97 0.87
CA GLN A 13 9.18 -7.95 1.82
C GLN A 13 8.88 -8.26 3.30
N THR A 14 8.67 -9.52 3.65
CA THR A 14 8.30 -9.90 5.03
C THR A 14 9.36 -10.85 5.59
N VAL A 15 9.88 -10.54 6.79
CA VAL A 15 10.79 -11.39 7.55
C VAL A 15 10.14 -11.72 8.89
N TYR A 16 9.98 -13.01 9.19
CA TYR A 16 9.64 -13.46 10.53
C TYR A 16 10.93 -13.60 11.33
N VAL A 17 11.17 -12.68 12.26
CA VAL A 17 12.23 -12.79 13.26
C VAL A 17 11.61 -13.42 14.49
N ASP A 18 12.15 -14.57 14.93
CA ASP A 18 11.74 -15.16 16.20
C ASP A 18 12.36 -14.34 17.34
N GLY A 19 11.54 -13.46 17.90
CA GLY A 19 11.91 -12.56 18.98
C GLY A 19 10.82 -12.62 20.03
N ALA A 20 11.07 -13.40 21.08
CA ALA A 20 10.26 -13.39 22.29
C ALA A 20 10.17 -11.96 22.83
N LEU A 21 9.00 -11.34 22.71
CA LEU A 21 8.72 -10.03 23.31
C LEU A 21 8.02 -10.25 24.65
N ALA A 22 8.62 -9.72 25.71
CA ALA A 22 8.02 -9.61 27.02
C ALA A 22 6.68 -8.82 26.94
N PRO A 23 5.66 -9.16 27.74
CA PRO A 23 4.34 -8.59 27.63
C PRO A 23 4.30 -7.19 28.26
N GLY A 24 4.50 -6.16 27.43
CA GLY A 24 4.01 -4.82 27.69
C GLY A 24 2.59 -4.72 27.14
N GLY A 25 1.57 -4.85 27.98
CA GLY A 25 0.18 -4.70 27.59
C GLY A 25 -0.09 -3.29 27.06
N GLY A 26 -0.23 -3.17 25.74
CA GLY A 26 -0.49 -1.92 25.04
C GLY A 26 -0.54 -2.20 23.54
N THR A 27 -1.30 -1.42 22.81
CA THR A 27 -1.69 -1.55 21.39
C THR A 27 -0.55 -1.69 20.37
N GLY A 28 0.71 -1.73 20.81
CA GLY A 28 1.94 -1.80 20.01
C GLY A 28 1.98 -2.91 18.95
N PRO A 29 1.64 -4.18 19.23
CA PRO A 29 1.61 -5.22 18.20
C PRO A 29 0.57 -4.95 17.10
N ALA A 30 -0.58 -4.39 17.47
CA ALA A 30 -1.65 -4.04 16.52
C ALA A 30 -1.26 -2.80 15.70
N LEU A 31 -0.62 -1.81 16.31
CA LEU A 31 -0.11 -0.63 15.60
C LEU A 31 0.99 -1.00 14.60
N ARG A 32 1.94 -1.86 15.00
CA ARG A 32 2.98 -2.39 14.10
C ARG A 32 2.42 -3.17 12.92
N ARG A 33 1.32 -3.89 13.12
CA ARG A 33 0.60 -4.56 12.02
C ARG A 33 0.03 -3.54 11.03
N LEU A 34 -0.65 -2.52 11.53
CA LEU A 34 -1.17 -1.43 10.70
C LEU A 34 -0.05 -0.75 9.90
N GLU A 35 1.09 -0.46 10.53
CA GLU A 35 2.27 0.11 9.85
C GLU A 35 2.76 -0.78 8.70
N ALA A 36 2.91 -2.09 8.95
CA ALA A 36 3.35 -3.03 7.92
C ALA A 36 2.35 -3.12 6.75
N GLU A 37 1.04 -3.10 7.03
CA GLU A 37 0.01 -3.14 6.00
C GLU A 37 -0.06 -1.86 5.16
N LEU A 38 0.19 -0.70 5.76
CA LEU A 38 0.29 0.57 5.04
C LEU A 38 1.59 0.65 4.23
N LEU A 39 2.71 0.16 4.77
CA LEU A 39 3.98 0.08 4.05
C LEU A 39 3.87 -0.81 2.81
N GLY A 40 3.20 -1.97 2.92
CA GLY A 40 2.92 -2.84 1.78
C GLY A 40 2.08 -2.18 0.68
N ARG A 41 1.36 -1.11 1.03
CA ARG A 41 0.58 -0.25 0.12
C ARG A 41 1.33 1.01 -0.34
N GLY A 42 2.57 1.22 0.12
CA GLY A 42 3.40 2.38 -0.23
C GLY A 42 3.15 3.62 0.64
N HIS A 43 2.47 3.49 1.77
CA HIS A 43 2.16 4.58 2.69
C HIS A 43 2.93 4.46 4.02
N VAL A 44 3.25 5.61 4.62
CA VAL A 44 3.94 5.71 5.92
C VAL A 44 3.12 6.61 6.84
N LEU A 45 3.00 6.22 8.12
CA LEU A 45 2.35 7.05 9.13
C LEU A 45 3.20 8.28 9.46
N SER A 46 2.57 9.45 9.53
CA SER A 46 3.23 10.62 10.12
C SER A 46 3.41 10.42 11.62
N SER A 47 4.42 11.09 12.21
CA SER A 47 4.69 11.02 13.66
C SER A 47 3.47 11.41 14.51
N ARG A 48 2.70 12.42 14.07
CA ARG A 48 1.47 12.85 14.74
C ARG A 48 0.38 11.79 14.69
N LEU A 49 0.20 11.15 13.53
CA LEU A 49 -0.81 10.10 13.37
C LEU A 49 -0.43 8.85 14.16
N HIS A 50 0.86 8.48 14.16
CA HIS A 50 1.36 7.39 14.99
C HIS A 50 1.06 7.62 16.48
N ALA A 51 1.40 8.80 17.01
CA ALA A 51 1.13 9.13 18.41
C ALA A 51 -0.37 9.10 18.75
N ALA A 52 -1.23 9.55 17.83
CA ALA A 52 -2.67 9.48 18.00
C ALA A 52 -3.16 8.03 18.07
N LEU A 53 -2.67 7.16 17.19
CA LEU A 53 -3.06 5.74 17.15
C LEU A 53 -2.54 4.95 18.35
N ASP A 54 -1.36 5.29 18.86
CA ASP A 54 -0.77 4.67 20.06
C ASP A 54 -1.57 5.00 21.33
N SER A 55 -2.27 6.14 21.34
CA SER A 55 -3.13 6.55 22.46
C SER A 55 -4.51 5.88 22.49
N LEU A 56 -4.89 5.14 21.44
CA LEU A 56 -6.20 4.50 21.32
C LEU A 56 -6.26 3.19 22.11
N THR A 57 -7.47 2.86 22.55
CA THR A 57 -7.77 1.51 23.04
C THR A 57 -7.69 0.49 21.89
N SER A 58 -7.57 -0.80 22.23
CA SER A 58 -7.50 -1.87 21.23
C SER A 58 -8.73 -1.92 20.30
N GLU A 59 -9.92 -1.61 20.82
CA GLU A 59 -11.16 -1.59 20.04
C GLU A 59 -11.18 -0.41 19.06
N GLU A 60 -10.84 0.79 19.53
CA GLU A 60 -10.74 1.97 18.69
C GLU A 60 -9.65 1.81 17.62
N LEU A 61 -8.53 1.16 17.96
CA LEU A 61 -7.47 0.89 17.00
C LEU A 61 -7.92 -0.08 15.90
N ALA A 62 -8.73 -1.10 16.23
CA ALA A 62 -9.27 -2.02 15.22
C ALA A 62 -10.20 -1.31 14.23
N VAL A 63 -11.02 -0.38 14.73
CA VAL A 63 -11.88 0.47 13.89
C VAL A 63 -11.04 1.40 13.02
N ALA A 64 -10.02 2.06 13.60
CA ALA A 64 -9.12 2.94 12.87
C ALA A 64 -8.31 2.18 11.80
N HIS A 65 -7.88 0.96 12.09
CA HIS A 65 -7.16 0.09 11.16
C HIS A 65 -8.01 -0.21 9.93
N THR A 66 -9.23 -0.70 10.12
CA THR A 66 -10.16 -1.02 9.02
C THR A 66 -10.41 0.21 8.13
N ARG A 67 -10.62 1.38 8.76
CA ARG A 67 -10.88 2.62 8.05
C ARG A 67 -9.66 3.10 7.25
N LEU A 68 -8.47 3.12 7.85
CA LEU A 68 -7.25 3.60 7.20
C LEU A 68 -6.85 2.70 6.03
N VAL A 69 -6.97 1.38 6.21
CA VAL A 69 -6.70 0.42 5.14
C VAL A 69 -7.70 0.61 4.00
N GLY A 70 -9.00 0.70 4.29
CA GLY A 70 -10.03 0.94 3.27
C GLY A 70 -9.81 2.22 2.46
N LEU A 71 -9.52 3.34 3.14
CA LEU A 71 -9.20 4.60 2.45
C LEU A 71 -7.97 4.49 1.56
N THR A 72 -6.95 3.75 2.01
CA THR A 72 -5.73 3.53 1.21
C THR A 72 -6.02 2.65 0.00
N ASP A 73 -6.82 1.61 0.20
CA ASP A 73 -7.26 0.68 -0.83
C ASP A 73 -8.12 1.38 -1.91
N ASP A 74 -8.97 2.33 -1.52
CA ASP A 74 -9.73 3.19 -2.44
C ASP A 74 -8.81 4.11 -3.26
N LEU A 75 -7.79 4.71 -2.62
CA LEU A 75 -6.81 5.56 -3.30
C LEU A 75 -5.97 4.79 -4.33
N LEU A 76 -5.63 3.54 -4.02
CA LEU A 76 -4.90 2.66 -4.93
C LEU A 76 -5.79 2.11 -6.06
N GLY A 77 -7.11 2.36 -6.02
CA GLY A 77 -8.06 1.77 -6.95
C GLY A 77 -8.08 0.25 -6.86
N SER A 78 -7.94 -0.30 -5.65
CA SER A 78 -8.01 -1.75 -5.41
C SER A 78 -9.38 -2.35 -5.77
N ASP A 79 -10.42 -1.52 -5.77
CA ASP A 79 -11.78 -1.81 -6.22
C ASP A 79 -11.93 -1.82 -7.75
N ARG A 80 -10.91 -1.35 -8.48
CA ARG A 80 -10.95 -1.22 -9.94
C ARG A 80 -10.26 -2.40 -10.60
N THR A 81 -10.81 -2.87 -11.71
CA THR A 81 -10.10 -3.81 -12.58
C THR A 81 -8.94 -3.09 -13.26
N HIS A 82 -7.70 -3.37 -12.81
CA HIS A 82 -6.49 -2.82 -13.43
C HIS A 82 -6.36 -3.38 -14.85
N VAL A 83 -6.45 -2.51 -15.86
CA VAL A 83 -6.22 -2.88 -17.26
C VAL A 83 -4.76 -2.58 -17.62
N PRO A 84 -4.00 -3.55 -18.15
CA PRO A 84 -2.61 -3.33 -18.51
C PRO A 84 -2.48 -2.21 -19.54
N LEU A 85 -1.52 -1.31 -19.32
CA LEU A 85 -1.21 -0.18 -20.21
C LEU A 85 -0.92 -0.69 -21.64
N PHE A 86 -0.13 -1.76 -21.75
CA PHE A 86 0.21 -2.43 -23.00
C PHE A 86 -0.52 -3.76 -23.12
N ARG A 87 -1.63 -3.77 -23.88
CA ARG A 87 -2.28 -5.02 -24.26
C ARG A 87 -1.28 -5.85 -25.07
N ARG A 88 -1.15 -7.15 -24.77
CA ARG A 88 -0.24 -8.11 -25.45
C ARG A 88 1.26 -7.80 -25.35
N PHE A 89 1.72 -7.17 -24.26
CA PHE A 89 3.16 -7.09 -23.96
C PHE A 89 3.82 -8.47 -24.03
N PRO A 90 5.03 -8.61 -24.62
CA PRO A 90 5.87 -7.56 -25.23
C PRO A 90 5.65 -7.34 -26.74
N HIS A 91 4.66 -8.00 -27.36
CA HIS A 91 4.50 -8.03 -28.82
C HIS A 91 4.01 -6.71 -29.44
N THR A 92 3.41 -5.84 -28.64
CA THR A 92 2.84 -4.55 -29.11
C THR A 92 3.20 -3.41 -28.15
N VAL A 93 4.50 -3.19 -27.95
CA VAL A 93 5.01 -2.02 -27.23
C VAL A 93 5.17 -0.85 -28.22
N PRO A 94 4.52 0.31 -27.99
CA PRO A 94 4.74 1.49 -28.82
C PRO A 94 6.19 1.95 -28.80
N ARG A 95 6.63 2.60 -29.87
CA ARG A 95 8.00 3.15 -29.97
C ARG A 95 8.31 4.19 -28.87
N ASN A 96 7.30 4.91 -28.41
CA ASN A 96 7.41 5.86 -27.30
C ASN A 96 6.33 5.53 -26.25
N THR A 97 6.74 4.85 -25.19
CA THR A 97 5.85 4.45 -24.09
C THR A 97 5.46 5.61 -23.19
N GLU A 98 6.32 6.62 -23.06
CA GLU A 98 6.07 7.82 -22.27
C GLU A 98 4.98 8.68 -22.90
N ALA A 99 5.06 8.94 -24.21
CA ALA A 99 4.03 9.68 -24.93
C ALA A 99 2.64 9.00 -24.80
N LEU A 100 2.58 7.67 -24.95
CA LEU A 100 1.31 6.94 -24.76
C LEU A 100 0.76 7.09 -23.33
N TYR A 101 1.63 7.06 -22.32
CA TYR A 101 1.22 7.26 -20.93
C TYR A 101 0.65 8.66 -20.71
N VAL A 102 1.38 9.69 -21.17
CA VAL A 102 0.95 11.09 -21.08
C VAL A 102 -0.40 11.29 -21.76
N ASP A 103 -0.55 10.86 -23.01
CA ASP A 103 -1.81 11.01 -23.77
C ASP A 103 -3.00 10.36 -23.05
N ARG A 104 -2.81 9.18 -22.47
CA ARG A 104 -3.87 8.49 -21.71
C ARG A 104 -4.24 9.22 -20.43
N VAL A 105 -3.26 9.71 -19.68
CA VAL A 105 -3.50 10.48 -18.46
C VAL A 105 -4.24 11.77 -18.79
N PHE A 106 -3.80 12.51 -19.81
CA PHE A 106 -4.49 13.73 -20.24
C PHE A 106 -5.91 13.45 -20.74
N ALA A 107 -6.11 12.42 -21.57
CA ALA A 107 -7.45 12.04 -22.02
C ALA A 107 -8.37 11.67 -20.84
N TYR A 108 -7.85 10.99 -19.82
CA TYR A 108 -8.61 10.67 -18.60
C TYR A 108 -8.94 11.93 -17.79
N LEU A 109 -7.96 12.82 -17.58
CA LEU A 109 -8.13 14.06 -16.83
C LEU A 109 -9.16 14.98 -17.50
N LEU A 110 -9.08 15.14 -18.83
CA LEU A 110 -10.04 15.95 -19.61
C LEU A 110 -11.48 15.40 -19.61
N GLN A 111 -11.68 14.14 -19.21
CA GLN A 111 -13.00 13.53 -19.08
C GLN A 111 -13.58 13.65 -17.65
N GLN A 112 -12.84 14.21 -16.68
CA GLN A 112 -13.36 14.40 -15.33
C GLN A 112 -14.24 15.66 -15.27
N PRO A 113 -15.47 15.57 -14.73
CA PRO A 113 -16.44 16.67 -14.73
C PRO A 113 -16.03 17.90 -13.91
N GLU A 114 -15.03 17.76 -13.04
CA GLU A 114 -14.54 18.80 -12.12
C GLU A 114 -13.23 19.45 -12.58
N GLN A 115 -12.80 19.22 -13.83
CA GLN A 115 -11.64 19.93 -14.38
C GLN A 115 -12.05 21.30 -14.95
N PRO A 116 -11.19 22.33 -14.84
CA PRO A 116 -11.50 23.68 -15.31
C PRO A 116 -11.78 23.75 -16.81
#